data_AF-A0A355GR15-F1
#
_entry.id   AF-A0A355GR15-F1
#
_cell.length_a   1.000
_cell.length_b   1.000
_cell.length_c   1.000
_cell.angle_alpha   90.00
_cell.angle_beta   90.00
_cell.angle_gamma   90.00
#
_symmetry.space_group_name_H-M   'P 1'
#
loop_
_entity.id
_entity.type
_entity.pdbx_description
1 polymer ?
#
loop_
_entity_poly.entity_id
_entity_poly.type
_entity_poly.pdbx_seq_one_letter_code
_entity_poly.pdbx_strand_id
1 'polypeptide(L)' 'MTTKELCEWLKISKATASNWRKQGMPYTGKDRSLRYAKSEVQQWLDSQKRQ' A
#
# COMPACT_ATOMS: atom_id res chain seq x y z
N MET A 1 -1.80 5.24 7.74
CA MET A 1 -0.74 4.25 8.00
C MET A 1 0.50 4.65 7.21
N THR A 2 1.68 4.58 7.78
CA THR A 2 2.94 4.81 7.04
C THR A 2 3.37 3.55 6.28
N THR A 3 4.38 3.67 5.41
CA THR A 3 4.96 2.49 4.72
C THR A 3 5.43 1.42 5.70
N LYS A 4 5.94 1.81 6.88
CA LYS A 4 6.37 0.87 7.92
C LYS A 4 5.19 0.08 8.47
N GLU A 5 4.14 0.78 8.91
CA GLU A 5 2.93 0.14 9.43
C GLU A 5 2.24 -0.73 8.39
N LEU A 6 2.24 -0.31 7.11
CA LEU A 6 1.74 -1.12 6.01
C LEU A 6 2.53 -2.44 5.88
N CYS A 7 3.86 -2.34 5.94
CA CYS A 7 4.77 -3.48 5.89
C CYS A 7 4.48 -4.47 7.02
N GLU A 8 4.34 -3.97 8.25
CA GLU A 8 4.04 -4.79 9.43
C GLU A 8 2.64 -5.39 9.38
N TRP A 9 1.64 -4.60 8.99
CA TRP A 9 0.26 -5.05 8.91
C TRP A 9 0.07 -6.18 7.89
N LEU A 10 0.69 -6.05 6.72
CA LEU A 10 0.59 -7.06 5.66
C LEU A 10 1.67 -8.14 5.74
N LYS A 11 2.61 -8.02 6.69
CA LYS A 11 3.81 -8.86 6.82
C LYS A 11 4.57 -9.01 5.49
N ILE A 12 4.64 -7.92 4.72
CA ILE A 12 5.35 -7.86 3.44
C ILE A 12 6.71 -7.19 3.61
N SER A 13 7.58 -7.34 2.62
CA SER A 13 8.84 -6.58 2.56
C SER A 13 8.64 -5.20 1.95
N LYS A 14 9.56 -4.26 2.26
CA LYS A 14 9.61 -2.93 1.61
C LYS A 14 9.65 -3.03 0.08
N ALA A 15 10.27 -4.10 -0.45
CA ALA A 15 10.30 -4.38 -1.88
C ALA A 15 8.88 -4.54 -2.47
N THR A 16 8.02 -5.31 -1.81
CA THR A 16 6.62 -5.49 -2.19
C THR A 16 5.85 -4.18 -2.14
N ALA A 17 5.99 -3.41 -1.06
CA ALA A 17 5.36 -2.09 -0.95
C ALA A 17 5.83 -1.11 -2.04
N SER A 18 7.11 -1.17 -2.42
CA SER A 18 7.66 -0.37 -3.53
C SER A 18 7.09 -0.81 -4.88
N ASN A 19 6.90 -2.12 -5.07
CA ASN A 19 6.30 -2.67 -6.29
C ASN A 19 4.83 -2.25 -6.42
N TRP A 20 4.09 -2.26 -5.32
CA TRP A 20 2.69 -1.80 -5.32
C TRP A 20 2.54 -0.32 -5.67
N ARG A 21 3.48 0.54 -5.26
CA ARG A 21 3.50 1.93 -5.74
C ARG A 21 3.65 2.01 -7.25
N LYS A 22 4.49 1.17 -7.86
CA LYS A 22 4.63 1.11 -9.32
C LYS A 22 3.37 0.59 -10.01
N GLN A 23 2.62 -0.28 -9.34
CA GLN A 23 1.33 -0.79 -9.82
C GLN A 23 0.16 0.18 -9.60
N GLY A 24 0.40 1.39 -9.09
CA GLY A 24 -0.65 2.39 -8.89
C GLY A 24 -1.45 2.22 -7.60
N MET A 25 -0.86 1.59 -6.57
CA MET A 25 -1.47 1.47 -5.25
C MET A 25 -1.95 2.83 -4.72
N PRO A 26 -3.22 2.94 -4.27
CA PRO A 26 -3.74 4.18 -3.73
C PRO A 26 -2.99 4.57 -2.45
N TYR A 27 -2.40 5.76 -2.49
CA TYR A 27 -1.78 6.41 -1.35
C TYR A 27 -2.38 7.80 -1.18
N THR A 28 -2.71 8.14 0.05
CA THR A 28 -3.26 9.42 0.45
C THR A 28 -2.13 10.27 1.03
N GLY A 29 -1.51 11.11 0.19
CA GLY A 29 -0.41 11.96 0.66
C GLY A 29 0.16 12.90 -0.38
N LYS A 30 0.41 14.15 0.01
CA LYS A 30 1.12 15.15 -0.80
C LYS A 30 2.58 15.24 -0.34
N ASP A 31 3.52 15.11 -1.28
CA ASP A 31 4.97 15.32 -1.19
C ASP A 31 5.77 14.57 -0.09
N ARG A 32 5.48 14.80 1.19
CA ARG A 32 6.25 14.27 2.34
C ARG A 32 5.45 13.40 3.29
N SER A 33 4.13 13.33 3.12
CA SER A 33 3.24 12.56 4.03
C SER A 33 2.41 11.55 3.26
N LEU A 34 3.09 10.57 2.66
CA LEU A 34 2.46 9.37 2.11
C LEU A 34 1.78 8.57 3.24
N ARG A 35 0.47 8.74 3.39
CA ARG A 35 -0.36 7.88 4.24
C ARG A 35 -1.06 6.86 3.35
N TYR A 36 -1.14 5.64 3.85
CA TYR A 36 -1.94 4.57 3.29
C TYR A 36 -3.19 4.43 4.16
N ALA A 37 -4.36 4.40 3.54
CA ALA A 37 -5.60 4.06 4.21
C ALA A 37 -5.79 2.54 4.12
N LYS A 38 -5.95 1.88 5.28
CA LYS A 38 -6.12 0.42 5.36
C LYS A 38 -7.21 -0.07 4.41
N SER A 39 -8.35 0.61 4.39
CA SER A 39 -9.50 0.26 3.56
C SER A 39 -9.21 0.36 2.05
N GLU A 40 -8.56 1.43 1.59
CA GLU A 40 -8.20 1.60 0.18
C GLU A 40 -7.17 0.55 -0.27
N VAL A 41 -6.15 0.32 0.57
CA VAL A 41 -5.14 -0.72 0.32
C VAL A 41 -5.77 -2.10 0.25
N GLN A 42 -6.71 -2.39 1.15
CA GLN A 42 -7.38 -3.69 1.20
C GLN A 42 -8.27 -3.92 -0.03
N GLN A 43 -9.00 -2.90 -0.49
CA GLN A 43 -9.79 -2.96 -1.72
C GLN A 43 -8.90 -3.12 -2.97
N TRP A 44 -7.77 -2.42 -3.01
CA TRP A 44 -6.81 -2.55 -4.10
C TRP A 44 -6.18 -3.96 -4.13
N LEU A 45 -5.81 -4.50 -2.97
CA LEU A 45 -5.29 -5.87 -2.85
C LEU A 45 -6.32 -6.92 -3.27
N ASP A 46 -7.58 -6.74 -2.91
CA ASP A 46 -8.66 -7.64 -3.33
C ASP A 46 -8.85 -7.62 -4.85
N SER A 47 -8.78 -6.42 -5.45
CA SER A 47 -8.83 -6.25 -6.91
C SER A 47 -7.64 -6.92 -7.62
N GLN A 48 -6.44 -6.88 -7.03
CA GLN A 48 -5.24 -7.53 -7.58
C GLN A 48 -5.26 -9.06 -7.45
N LYS A 49 -5.89 -9.62 -6.40
CA LYS A 49 -6.00 -11.08 -6.21
C LYS A 49 -7.04 -11.75 -7.11
N ARG A 50 -7.91 -10.97 -7.77
CA ARG A 50 -8.98 -11.48 -8.64
C ARG A 50 -8.58 -11.65 -10.12
N GLN A 51 -7.32 -11.44 -10.48
CA GLN A 51 -6.75 -11.81 -11.79
C GLN A 51 -5.93 -13.09 -11.68
#